data_AF-A0A183TZA2-F1
#
_entry.id   AF-A0A183TZA2-F1
#
_cell.length_a   1.000
_cell.length_b   1.000
_cell.length_c   1.000
_cell.angle_alpha   90.00
_cell.angle_beta   90.00
_cell.angle_gamma   90.00
#
_symmetry.space_group_name_H-M   'P 1'
#
loop_
_entity.id
_entity.type
_entity.pdbx_description
1 polymer ?
#
loop_
_entity_poly.entity_id
_entity_poly.type
_entity_poly.pdbx_seq_one_letter_code
_entity_poly.pdbx_strand_id
1 'polypeptide(L)'
;LRIDEMRPRMLDVGENADQAAALLSVHEDLMRRLRSKEDQVEELLARADNLVTEQQEPDVLVYEAMAESLGSAWKELNRQLQMRGYLLKEALRFYEYAEQHERVCSLFLVFFLK
;
A
#
# COMPACT_ATOMS: atom_id res chain seq x y z
N LEU A 1 3.08 -0.84 -13.65
CA LEU A 1 2.41 -1.96 -12.95
C LEU A 1 0.92 -1.64 -12.93
N ARG A 2 0.10 -2.50 -13.51
CA ARG A 2 -1.36 -2.34 -13.50
C ARG A 2 -1.89 -2.75 -12.13
N ILE A 3 -2.67 -1.88 -11.46
CA ILE A 3 -3.15 -2.11 -10.09
C ILE A 3 -3.97 -3.41 -9.99
N ASP A 4 -4.64 -3.80 -11.09
CA ASP A 4 -5.40 -5.03 -11.27
C ASP A 4 -4.55 -6.31 -11.31
N GLU A 5 -3.24 -6.21 -11.50
CA GLU A 5 -2.32 -7.37 -11.55
C GLU A 5 -1.63 -7.66 -10.20
N MET A 6 -1.83 -6.79 -9.20
CA MET A 6 -1.23 -6.98 -7.88
C MET A 6 -1.72 -8.27 -7.22
N ARG A 7 -0.80 -8.97 -6.56
CA ARG A 7 -1.11 -10.13 -5.72
C ARG A 7 -0.57 -9.89 -4.30
N PRO A 8 -1.42 -9.87 -3.27
CA PRO A 8 -2.90 -9.94 -3.30
C PRO A 8 -3.54 -8.75 -4.05
N ARG A 9 -4.77 -8.92 -4.58
CA ARG A 9 -5.46 -7.86 -5.37
C ARG A 9 -5.65 -6.61 -4.53
N MET A 10 -5.58 -5.44 -5.14
CA MET A 10 -5.51 -4.15 -4.42
C MET A 10 -6.60 -3.95 -3.37
N LEU A 11 -7.84 -4.35 -3.69
CA LEU A 11 -9.02 -4.17 -2.85
C LEU A 11 -9.40 -5.42 -2.05
N ASP A 12 -8.57 -6.46 -2.07
CA ASP A 12 -8.77 -7.66 -1.26
C ASP A 12 -8.44 -7.36 0.21
N VAL A 13 -9.43 -7.61 1.07
CA VAL A 13 -9.39 -7.36 2.52
C VAL A 13 -9.60 -8.62 3.35
N GLY A 14 -9.78 -9.79 2.71
CA GLY A 14 -10.13 -11.04 3.39
C GLY A 14 -11.60 -11.12 3.79
N GLU A 15 -12.00 -12.25 4.36
CA GLU A 15 -13.39 -12.54 4.74
C GLU A 15 -13.61 -12.59 6.27
N ASN A 16 -12.54 -12.51 7.07
CA ASN A 16 -12.58 -12.55 8.53
C ASN A 16 -11.32 -11.89 9.15
N ALA A 17 -11.28 -11.80 10.49
CA ALA A 17 -10.18 -11.16 11.21
C ALA A 17 -8.82 -11.79 10.91
N ASP A 18 -8.73 -13.12 10.92
CA ASP A 18 -7.47 -13.85 10.64
C ASP A 18 -6.93 -13.55 9.24
N GLN A 19 -7.80 -13.59 8.22
CA GLN A 19 -7.41 -13.30 6.84
C GLN A 19 -7.01 -11.83 6.65
N ALA A 20 -7.77 -10.89 7.23
CA ALA A 20 -7.46 -9.47 7.20
C ALA A 20 -6.11 -9.17 7.89
N ALA A 21 -5.83 -9.81 9.02
CA ALA A 21 -4.56 -9.71 9.73
C ALA A 21 -3.40 -10.27 8.91
N ALA A 22 -3.57 -11.42 8.26
CA ALA A 22 -2.56 -11.99 7.38
C ALA A 22 -2.23 -11.07 6.18
N LEU A 23 -3.27 -10.53 5.54
CA LEU A 23 -3.12 -9.57 4.44
C LEU A 23 -2.42 -8.28 4.90
N LEU A 24 -2.78 -7.77 6.08
CA LEU A 24 -2.14 -6.59 6.67
C LEU A 24 -0.65 -6.85 6.95
N SER A 25 -0.32 -8.02 7.51
CA SER A 25 1.07 -8.39 7.79
C SER A 25 1.93 -8.43 6.52
N VAL A 26 1.41 -9.08 5.46
CA VAL A 26 2.08 -9.13 4.14
C VAL A 26 2.25 -7.72 3.58
N HIS A 27 1.22 -6.87 3.71
CA HIS A 27 1.26 -5.50 3.24
C HIS A 27 2.29 -4.64 4.00
N GLU A 28 2.36 -4.76 5.32
CA GLU A 28 3.32 -4.02 6.14
C GLU A 28 4.76 -4.45 5.86
N ASP A 29 4.98 -5.74 5.59
CA ASP A 29 6.27 -6.23 5.11
C ASP A 29 6.66 -5.66 3.73
N LEU A 30 5.71 -5.62 2.79
CA LEU A 30 5.90 -4.97 1.50
C LEU A 30 6.28 -3.49 1.68
N MET A 31 5.58 -2.75 2.55
CA MET A 31 5.88 -1.33 2.82
C MET A 31 7.27 -1.13 3.45
N ARG A 32 7.72 -2.04 4.31
CA ARG A 32 9.10 -2.02 4.84
C ARG A 32 10.13 -2.23 3.74
N ARG A 33 9.91 -3.20 2.85
CA ARG A 33 10.79 -3.43 1.69
C ARG A 33 10.77 -2.25 0.72
N LEU A 34 9.61 -1.65 0.47
CA LEU A 34 9.48 -0.52 -0.45
C LEU A 34 10.22 0.73 0.06
N ARG A 35 10.16 1.00 1.37
CA ARG A 35 10.96 2.08 1.98
C ARG A 35 12.46 1.96 1.70
N SER A 36 13.01 0.74 1.70
CA SER A 36 14.43 0.53 1.34
C SER A 36 14.78 0.88 -0.12
N LYS A 37 13.77 1.14 -0.96
CA LYS A 37 13.92 1.58 -2.35
C LYS A 37 13.74 3.08 -2.54
N GLU A 38 13.25 3.78 -1.53
CA GLU A 38 13.01 5.24 -1.60
C GLU A 38 14.31 5.99 -1.92
N ASP A 39 15.37 5.74 -1.15
CA ASP A 39 16.70 6.31 -1.39
C ASP A 39 17.23 6.03 -2.82
N GLN A 40 16.95 4.83 -3.36
CA GLN A 40 17.39 4.46 -4.72
C GLN A 40 16.63 5.24 -5.79
N VAL A 41 15.32 5.46 -5.59
CA VAL A 41 14.52 6.26 -6.53
C VAL A 41 14.90 7.73 -6.44
N GLU A 42 15.11 8.26 -5.23
CA GLU A 42 15.58 9.64 -5.04
C GLU A 42 16.95 9.87 -5.68
N GLU A 43 17.89 8.94 -5.49
CA GLU A 43 19.21 9.02 -6.12
C GLU A 43 19.12 8.97 -7.66
N LEU A 44 18.26 8.11 -8.22
CA LEU A 44 18.06 8.04 -9.66
C LEU A 44 17.46 9.33 -10.22
N LEU A 45 16.50 9.94 -9.53
CA LEU A 45 15.90 11.22 -9.92
C LEU A 45 16.95 12.34 -9.86
N ALA A 46 17.73 12.41 -8.79
CA ALA A 46 18.81 13.40 -8.66
C ALA A 46 19.89 13.25 -9.75
N ARG A 47 20.21 12.01 -10.14
CA ARG A 47 21.13 11.74 -11.28
C ARG A 47 20.53 12.19 -12.61
N ALA A 48 19.23 11.99 -12.82
CA ALA A 48 18.56 12.45 -14.03
C ALA A 48 18.58 13.99 -14.11
N ASP A 49 18.34 14.69 -12.99
CA ASP A 49 18.42 16.15 -12.92
C ASP A 49 19.84 16.67 -13.24
N ASN A 50 20.89 15.98 -12.76
CA ASN A 50 22.26 16.35 -13.08
C ASN A 50 22.59 16.11 -14.57
N LEU A 51 22.17 14.98 -15.14
CA LEU A 51 22.39 14.66 -16.55
C LEU A 51 21.75 15.68 -17.49
N VAL A 52 20.60 16.25 -17.13
CA VAL A 52 19.97 17.34 -17.88
C VAL A 52 20.91 18.54 -18.06
N THR A 53 21.76 18.83 -17.06
CA THR A 53 22.71 19.95 -17.15
C THR A 53 23.91 19.69 -18.06
N GLU A 54 24.19 18.41 -18.38
CA GLU A 54 25.34 17.99 -19.18
C GLU A 54 24.98 17.69 -20.64
N GLN A 55 23.69 17.64 -20.97
CA GLN A 55 23.16 17.20 -22.28
C GLN A 55 22.77 18.38 -23.18
N GLN A 56 22.58 18.08 -24.47
CA GLN A 56 22.03 19.02 -25.46
C GLN A 56 20.66 18.54 -25.97
N GLU A 57 19.92 19.43 -26.61
CA GLU A 57 18.66 19.09 -27.28
C GLU A 57 18.88 18.02 -28.38
N PRO A 58 18.00 17.01 -28.52
CA PRO A 58 16.72 16.81 -27.81
C PRO A 58 16.81 15.95 -26.54
N ASP A 59 18.01 15.48 -26.17
CA ASP A 59 18.20 14.48 -25.12
C ASP A 59 17.77 15.02 -23.75
N VAL A 60 17.97 16.31 -23.49
CA VAL A 60 17.49 17.02 -22.30
C VAL A 60 15.99 16.78 -22.06
N LEU A 61 15.15 16.98 -23.08
CA LEU A 61 13.69 16.83 -22.97
C LEU A 61 13.29 15.38 -22.66
N VAL A 62 14.05 14.41 -23.18
CA VAL A 62 13.80 12.99 -22.91
C VAL A 62 14.11 12.66 -21.45
N TYR A 63 15.25 13.12 -20.93
CA TYR A 63 15.63 12.88 -19.54
C TYR A 63 14.68 13.55 -18.55
N GLU A 64 14.26 14.79 -18.81
CA GLU A 64 13.26 15.50 -18.00
C GLU A 64 11.92 14.72 -17.97
N ALA A 65 11.41 14.34 -19.13
CA ALA A 65 10.15 13.59 -19.22
C ALA A 65 10.23 12.22 -18.51
N MET A 66 11.38 11.54 -18.60
CA MET A 66 11.61 10.27 -17.91
C MET A 66 11.65 10.46 -16.38
N ALA A 67 12.34 11.48 -15.88
CA ALA A 67 12.43 11.79 -14.46
C ALA A 67 11.04 12.16 -13.90
N GLU A 68 10.29 13.01 -14.60
CA GLU A 68 8.93 13.39 -14.22
C GLU A 68 7.99 12.17 -14.17
N SER A 69 8.06 11.31 -15.19
CA SER A 69 7.24 10.09 -15.26
C SER A 69 7.54 9.13 -14.12
N LEU A 70 8.83 8.88 -13.84
CA LEU A 70 9.26 8.02 -12.75
C LEU A 70 8.84 8.58 -11.39
N GLY A 71 9.09 9.86 -11.14
CA GLY A 71 8.75 10.51 -9.88
C GLY A 71 7.25 10.50 -9.62
N SER A 72 6.44 10.76 -10.65
CA SER A 72 4.98 10.73 -10.56
C SER A 72 4.46 9.31 -10.31
N ALA A 73 4.97 8.31 -11.04
CA ALA A 73 4.59 6.92 -10.86
C ALA A 73 4.97 6.39 -9.46
N TRP A 74 6.13 6.78 -8.94
CA TRP A 74 6.59 6.40 -7.60
C TRP A 74 5.71 7.00 -6.51
N LYS A 75 5.39 8.30 -6.60
CA LYS A 75 4.49 8.98 -5.67
C LYS A 75 3.11 8.34 -5.66
N GLU A 76 2.55 8.06 -6.84
CA GLU A 76 1.23 7.44 -6.96
C GLU A 76 1.20 6.01 -6.40
N LEU A 77 2.23 5.21 -6.68
CA LEU A 77 2.36 3.87 -6.10
C LEU A 77 2.37 3.91 -4.57
N ASN A 78 3.17 4.79 -3.98
CA ASN A 78 3.23 4.94 -2.52
C ASN A 78 1.89 5.37 -1.94
N ARG A 79 1.22 6.33 -2.56
CA ARG A 79 -0.11 6.81 -2.15
C ARG A 79 -1.13 5.66 -2.15
N GLN A 80 -1.18 4.89 -3.23
CA GLN A 80 -2.10 3.76 -3.37
C GLN A 80 -1.83 2.71 -2.29
N LEU A 81 -0.56 2.35 -2.07
CA LEU A 81 -0.20 1.38 -1.04
C LEU A 81 -0.52 1.87 0.38
N GLN A 82 -0.29 3.14 0.69
CA GLN A 82 -0.69 3.73 1.97
C GLN A 82 -2.20 3.61 2.19
N MET A 83 -3.01 3.92 1.17
CA MET A 83 -4.47 3.78 1.23
C MET A 83 -4.90 2.34 1.47
N ARG A 84 -4.22 1.36 0.86
CA ARG A 84 -4.48 -0.05 1.14
C ARG A 84 -4.18 -0.42 2.59
N GLY A 85 -3.06 0.04 3.12
CA GLY A 85 -2.70 -0.20 4.52
C GLY A 85 -3.76 0.33 5.48
N TYR A 86 -4.34 1.50 5.19
CA TYR A 86 -5.48 2.04 5.94
C TYR A 86 -6.71 1.13 5.82
N LEU A 87 -7.09 0.76 4.58
CA LEU A 87 -8.25 -0.10 4.33
C LEU A 87 -8.16 -1.45 5.09
N LEU A 88 -6.98 -2.10 5.05
CA LEU A 88 -6.76 -3.37 5.75
C LEU A 88 -6.88 -3.23 7.28
N LYS A 89 -6.41 -2.11 7.84
CA LYS A 89 -6.57 -1.82 9.28
C LYS A 89 -8.02 -1.57 9.68
N GLU A 90 -8.79 -0.90 8.83
CA GLU A 90 -10.24 -0.73 9.07
C GLU A 90 -10.98 -2.06 8.96
N ALA A 91 -10.68 -2.88 7.95
CA ALA A 91 -11.31 -4.18 7.76
C ALA A 91 -11.04 -5.12 8.95
N LEU A 92 -9.78 -5.20 9.41
CA LEU A 92 -9.43 -5.97 10.60
C LEU A 92 -10.22 -5.52 11.83
N ARG A 93 -10.23 -4.22 12.12
CA ARG A 93 -10.99 -3.66 13.25
C ARG A 93 -12.48 -3.98 13.16
N PHE A 94 -13.06 -3.88 11.97
CA PHE A 94 -14.45 -4.22 11.74
C PHE A 94 -14.74 -5.69 12.10
N TYR A 95 -13.91 -6.62 11.62
CA TYR A 95 -14.07 -8.05 11.93
C TYR A 95 -13.89 -8.34 13.42
N GLU A 96 -12.87 -7.78 14.07
CA GLU A 96 -12.64 -7.93 15.51
C GLU A 96 -13.84 -7.43 16.34
N TYR A 97 -14.43 -6.29 15.96
CA TYR A 97 -15.61 -5.76 16.63
C TYR A 97 -16.86 -6.61 16.38
N ALA A 98 -17.04 -7.13 15.16
CA ALA A 98 -18.16 -8.02 14.86
C ALA A 98 -18.07 -9.32 15.70
N GLU A 99 -16.90 -9.94 15.76
CA GLU A 99 -16.65 -11.13 16.58
C GLU A 99 -16.85 -10.85 18.08
N GLN A 100 -16.35 -9.71 18.57
CA GLN A 100 -16.56 -9.32 19.97
C GLN A 100 -18.05 -9.14 20.27
N HIS A 101 -18.79 -8.46 19.39
CA HIS A 101 -20.23 -8.25 19.54
C HIS A 101 -20.99 -9.59 19.58
N GLU A 102 -20.68 -10.51 18.66
CA GLU A 102 -21.30 -11.85 18.63
C GLU A 102 -21.04 -12.63 19.93
N ARG A 103 -19.82 -12.57 20.46
CA ARG A 103 -19.46 -13.22 21.73
C ARG A 103 -20.27 -12.65 22.90
N VAL A 104 -20.42 -11.32 22.96
CA VAL A 104 -21.20 -10.66 24.02
C VAL A 104 -22.68 -11.01 23.92
N CYS A 105 -23.27 -10.97 22.72
CA CYS A 105 -24.67 -11.37 22.51
C CYS A 105 -24.91 -12.84 22.89
N SER A 106 -23.98 -13.73 22.54
CA SER A 106 -24.07 -15.15 22.89
C SER A 106 -24.02 -15.37 24.39
N LEU A 107 -23.12 -14.68 25.10
CA LEU A 107 -23.07 -14.72 26.57
C LEU A 107 -24.37 -14.20 27.19
N PHE A 108 -24.90 -13.09 26.68
CA PHE A 108 -26.15 -12.52 27.19
C PHE A 108 -27.32 -13.52 27.05
N LEU A 109 -27.45 -14.16 25.89
CA LEU A 109 -28.48 -15.17 25.65
C LEU A 109 -28.35 -16.39 26.57
N VAL A 110 -27.12 -16.85 26.81
CA VAL A 110 -26.87 -18.04 27.65
C VAL A 110 -27.12 -17.76 29.12
N PHE A 111 -26.76 -16.58 29.63
CA PHE A 111 -26.79 -16.30 31.07
C PHE A 111 -28.02 -15.53 31.56
N PHE A 112 -28.71 -14.79 30.68
CA PHE A 112 -29.80 -13.90 31.09
C PHE A 112 -31.17 -14.25 30.49
N LEU A 113 -31.23 -15.10 29.46
CA LEU A 113 -32.47 -15.44 28.76
C LEU A 113 -32.79 -16.95 28.73
N LYS A 114 -31.94 -17.79 29.33
CA LYS A 114 -32.21 -19.20 29.66
C LYS A 114 -32.23 -19.39 31.16
#